data_AF-A0A645DDC5-F1
#
_entry.id   AF-A0A645DDC5-F1
#
_cell.length_a   1.000
_cell.length_b   1.000
_cell.length_c   1.000
_cell.angle_alpha   90.00
_cell.angle_beta   90.00
_cell.angle_gamma   90.00
#
_symmetry.space_group_name_H-M   'P 1'
#
loop_
_entity.id
_entity.type
_entity.pdbx_description
1 polymer ?
#
loop_
_entity_poly.entity_id
_entity_poly.type
_entity_poly.pdbx_seq_one_letter_code
_entity_poly.pdbx_strand_id
1 'polypeptide(L)'
;MSVDLEHFDLTISEIVEQFCLNENDLNGLNKFFKVSCKDKNELIEIINQHFVKNYSNLFSPGVMSNPPDRFDGFHSDGACCRSISDKGRHKPNMKTYTQDRRAYEHWADGDFNAANRLMGEFQKTNNIKCPICGKIASMTADHIGPISLGFSHRPKFNPMCLSCNSAKNNRFTYSDVLQLIEDEAKGESVISWHSKDIWELLKNEVKTDDQAKTLSNIMLTCHQNVLKIFSIIYHNTGKEFLKRYLNPEFAMFDVRFDKFDSLDLSKLVIIKNVLDSKNKESNKNRYLRISFEALEDFDAKINRKTKFYIELIKSDIIEIVDLIKSGKDIEADVKLKAVIKKLSEKIYTEMWSN
;
A
#
# COMPACT_ATOMS: atom_id res chain seq x y z
N MET A 1 -44.07 -8.33 -12.83
CA MET A 1 -44.11 -6.88 -13.10
C MET A 1 -43.03 -6.58 -14.12
N SER A 2 -43.41 -6.36 -15.37
CA SER A 2 -42.49 -5.78 -16.36
C SER A 2 -42.22 -4.35 -15.91
N VAL A 3 -40.98 -4.08 -15.52
CA VAL A 3 -40.53 -2.70 -15.29
C VAL A 3 -40.36 -2.11 -16.68
N ASP A 4 -41.09 -1.03 -16.97
CA ASP A 4 -40.95 -0.27 -18.21
C ASP A 4 -39.53 0.33 -18.23
N LEU A 5 -38.74 -0.01 -19.25
CA LEU A 5 -37.31 0.29 -19.33
C LEU A 5 -37.01 1.62 -20.04
N GLU A 6 -38.01 2.46 -20.33
CA GLU A 6 -37.84 3.69 -21.12
C GLU A 6 -36.93 4.77 -20.49
N HIS A 7 -36.51 4.64 -19.22
CA HIS A 7 -35.74 5.68 -18.52
C HIS A 7 -34.21 5.47 -18.50
N PHE A 8 -33.66 4.43 -19.14
CA PHE A 8 -32.27 4.01 -18.92
C PHE A 8 -31.27 4.27 -20.06
N ASP A 9 -31.67 4.99 -21.11
CA ASP A 9 -30.81 5.22 -22.30
C ASP A 9 -30.20 6.63 -22.40
N LEU A 10 -30.49 7.53 -21.45
CA LEU A 10 -30.06 8.92 -21.53
C LEU A 10 -28.60 9.10 -21.09
N THR A 11 -27.78 9.70 -21.95
CA THR A 11 -26.47 10.27 -21.63
C THR A 11 -26.58 11.38 -20.59
N ILE A 12 -25.47 11.73 -19.94
CA ILE A 12 -25.47 12.86 -18.99
C ILE A 12 -25.90 14.18 -19.65
N SER A 13 -25.60 14.37 -20.94
CA SER A 13 -26.06 15.52 -21.72
C SER A 13 -27.58 15.49 -21.87
N GLU A 14 -28.15 14.36 -22.26
CA GLU A 14 -29.61 14.19 -22.41
C GLU A 14 -30.35 14.31 -21.08
N ILE A 15 -29.75 13.85 -19.97
CA ILE A 15 -30.28 14.06 -18.62
C ILE A 15 -30.34 15.57 -18.30
N VAL A 16 -29.27 16.32 -18.58
CA VAL A 16 -29.29 17.77 -18.36
C VAL A 16 -30.32 18.44 -19.27
N GLU A 17 -30.43 18.04 -20.53
CA GLU A 17 -31.40 18.61 -21.47
C GLU A 17 -32.85 18.37 -21.06
N GLN A 18 -33.16 17.16 -20.56
CA GLN A 18 -34.51 16.75 -20.22
C GLN A 18 -34.95 17.21 -18.83
N PHE A 19 -34.03 17.30 -17.88
CA PHE A 19 -34.37 17.52 -16.46
C PHE A 19 -33.87 18.85 -15.88
N CYS A 20 -33.01 19.61 -16.55
CA CYS A 20 -32.66 20.97 -16.15
C CYS A 20 -33.66 21.98 -16.74
N LEU A 21 -34.85 22.09 -16.13
CA LEU A 21 -35.96 22.86 -16.68
C LEU A 21 -36.02 24.30 -16.17
N ASN A 22 -35.42 24.58 -15.02
CA ASN A 22 -35.44 25.90 -14.40
C ASN A 22 -34.10 26.28 -13.76
N GLU A 23 -34.00 27.52 -13.29
CA GLU A 23 -32.78 28.08 -12.69
C GLU A 23 -32.37 27.37 -11.39
N ASN A 24 -33.32 26.83 -10.62
CA ASN A 24 -32.99 26.05 -9.42
C ASN A 24 -32.33 24.72 -9.76
N ASP A 25 -32.77 24.06 -10.84
CA ASP A 25 -32.14 22.82 -11.32
C ASP A 25 -30.70 23.11 -11.78
N LEU A 26 -30.51 24.20 -12.54
CA LEU A 26 -29.19 24.64 -13.00
C LEU A 26 -28.27 24.97 -11.81
N ASN A 27 -28.78 25.68 -10.81
CA ASN A 27 -28.02 26.01 -9.59
C ASN A 27 -27.66 24.76 -8.78
N GLY A 28 -28.56 23.78 -8.71
CA GLY A 28 -28.31 22.48 -8.10
C GLY A 28 -27.18 21.72 -8.80
N LEU A 29 -27.21 21.67 -10.13
CA LEU A 29 -26.19 21.02 -10.95
C LEU A 29 -24.84 21.75 -10.89
N ASN A 30 -24.84 23.09 -10.95
CA ASN A 30 -23.65 23.93 -10.74
C ASN A 30 -22.97 23.61 -9.40
N LYS A 31 -23.75 23.51 -8.32
CA LYS A 31 -23.25 23.14 -6.99
C LYS A 31 -22.72 21.71 -6.94
N PHE A 32 -23.39 20.77 -7.59
CA PHE A 32 -22.98 19.36 -7.62
C PHE A 32 -21.64 19.18 -8.37
N PHE A 33 -21.54 19.73 -9.58
CA PHE A 33 -20.33 19.66 -10.40
C PHE A 33 -19.24 20.64 -9.96
N LYS A 34 -19.56 21.58 -9.06
CA LYS A 34 -18.68 22.67 -8.61
C LYS A 34 -18.21 23.55 -9.76
N VAL A 35 -19.14 23.90 -10.63
CA VAL A 35 -18.95 24.76 -11.80
C VAL A 35 -19.88 25.97 -11.70
N SER A 36 -19.63 26.98 -12.54
CA SER A 36 -20.47 28.18 -12.61
C SER A 36 -20.86 28.41 -14.06
N CYS A 37 -21.99 27.84 -14.45
CA CYS A 37 -22.56 27.95 -15.79
C CYS A 37 -23.77 28.89 -15.76
N LYS A 38 -23.94 29.70 -16.80
CA LYS A 38 -25.04 30.67 -16.95
C LYS A 38 -26.30 30.02 -17.51
N ASP A 39 -26.13 28.96 -18.29
CA ASP A 39 -27.23 28.21 -18.88
C ASP A 39 -26.91 26.72 -19.03
N LYS A 40 -27.93 25.97 -19.44
CA LYS A 40 -27.84 24.52 -19.60
C LYS A 40 -26.86 24.08 -20.70
N ASN A 41 -26.69 24.86 -21.76
CA ASN A 41 -25.81 24.49 -22.87
C ASN A 41 -24.34 24.63 -22.45
N GLU A 42 -24.02 25.73 -21.75
CA GLU A 42 -22.70 25.94 -21.17
C GLU A 42 -22.36 24.84 -20.13
N LEU A 43 -23.35 24.40 -19.35
CA LEU A 43 -23.19 23.27 -18.43
C LEU A 43 -22.88 21.96 -19.16
N ILE A 44 -23.60 21.64 -20.24
CA ILE A 44 -23.37 20.42 -21.05
C ILE A 44 -21.96 20.45 -21.68
N GLU A 45 -21.53 21.59 -22.20
CA GLU A 45 -20.19 21.73 -22.78
C GLU A 45 -19.10 21.47 -21.72
N ILE A 46 -19.23 22.09 -20.54
CA ILE A 46 -18.30 21.91 -19.43
C ILE A 46 -18.28 20.45 -18.95
N ILE A 47 -19.45 19.82 -18.82
CA ILE A 47 -19.56 18.40 -18.44
C ILE A 47 -18.80 17.52 -19.45
N ASN A 48 -19.02 17.73 -20.74
CA ASN A 48 -18.38 16.91 -21.78
C ASN A 48 -16.86 17.12 -21.83
N GLN A 49 -16.40 18.36 -21.78
CA GLN A 49 -14.98 18.68 -21.89
C GLN A 49 -14.18 18.34 -20.62
N HIS A 50 -14.73 18.64 -19.44
CA HIS A 50 -13.99 18.52 -18.19
C HIS A 50 -14.23 17.21 -17.45
N PHE A 51 -15.40 16.58 -17.63
CA PHE A 51 -15.78 15.41 -16.87
C PHE A 51 -15.83 14.14 -17.74
N VAL A 52 -16.51 14.16 -18.88
CA VAL A 52 -16.63 12.97 -19.75
C VAL A 52 -15.30 12.66 -20.44
N LYS A 53 -14.73 13.64 -21.16
CA LYS A 53 -13.47 13.46 -21.91
C LYS A 53 -12.28 13.09 -21.01
N ASN A 54 -12.30 13.54 -19.76
CA ASN A 54 -11.25 13.26 -18.77
C ASN A 54 -11.55 12.02 -17.91
N TYR A 55 -12.56 11.22 -18.27
CA TYR A 55 -12.96 10.02 -17.53
C TYR A 55 -13.11 10.27 -16.04
N SER A 56 -13.84 11.34 -15.69
CA SER A 56 -14.02 11.75 -14.30
C SER A 56 -14.58 10.61 -13.47
N ASN A 57 -14.03 10.43 -12.28
CA ASN A 57 -14.48 9.42 -11.32
C ASN A 57 -15.98 9.60 -10.95
N LEU A 58 -16.55 10.80 -11.15
CA LEU A 58 -17.98 11.08 -10.99
C LEU A 58 -18.86 10.23 -11.89
N PHE A 59 -18.39 9.88 -13.09
CA PHE A 59 -19.08 9.04 -14.05
C PHE A 59 -18.45 7.65 -14.16
N SER A 60 -17.53 7.31 -13.25
CA SER A 60 -16.99 5.96 -13.21
C SER A 60 -18.12 5.00 -12.89
N PRO A 61 -18.24 3.88 -13.63
CA PRO A 61 -19.41 3.03 -13.50
C PRO A 61 -19.36 2.20 -12.19
N GLY A 62 -18.36 2.44 -11.32
CA GLY A 62 -18.12 1.64 -10.13
C GLY A 62 -17.47 0.30 -10.51
N VAL A 63 -16.71 -0.27 -9.59
CA VAL A 63 -15.79 -1.41 -9.80
C VAL A 63 -16.49 -2.74 -10.23
N MET A 64 -17.81 -2.75 -10.42
CA MET A 64 -18.57 -3.93 -10.88
C MET A 64 -19.41 -3.68 -12.13
N SER A 65 -19.34 -2.49 -12.72
CA SER A 65 -20.01 -2.21 -13.97
C SER A 65 -18.99 -2.40 -15.08
N ASN A 66 -19.08 -3.55 -15.74
CA ASN A 66 -18.25 -3.89 -16.89
C ASN A 66 -19.11 -3.85 -18.16
N PRO A 67 -19.42 -2.67 -18.73
CA PRO A 67 -20.00 -2.59 -20.07
C PRO A 67 -18.94 -3.04 -21.09
N PRO A 68 -19.25 -3.94 -22.04
CA PRO A 68 -20.58 -4.22 -22.59
C PRO A 68 -21.26 -5.53 -22.10
N ASP A 69 -20.73 -6.24 -21.11
CA ASP A 69 -21.23 -7.58 -20.76
C ASP A 69 -22.41 -7.61 -19.77
N ARG A 70 -22.81 -6.48 -19.16
CA ARG A 70 -24.06 -6.39 -18.40
C ARG A 70 -24.78 -5.08 -18.59
N PHE A 71 -26.08 -5.20 -18.89
CA PHE A 71 -27.12 -4.17 -18.90
C PHE A 71 -27.38 -3.54 -17.51
N ASP A 72 -26.43 -3.68 -16.56
CA ASP A 72 -26.53 -3.25 -15.16
C ASP A 72 -25.80 -1.93 -14.89
N GLY A 73 -25.24 -1.29 -15.92
CA GLY A 73 -24.52 -0.01 -15.79
C GLY A 73 -25.37 1.13 -15.21
N PHE A 74 -26.70 0.96 -15.14
CA PHE A 74 -27.65 1.89 -14.53
C PHE A 74 -28.63 1.24 -13.54
N HIS A 75 -28.34 0.04 -13.01
CA HIS A 75 -29.17 -0.57 -11.96
C HIS A 75 -28.65 -0.27 -10.53
N SER A 76 -29.44 0.57 -9.85
CA SER A 76 -29.91 0.55 -8.44
C SER A 76 -28.95 0.34 -7.25
N ASP A 77 -27.72 -0.14 -7.45
CA ASP A 77 -26.73 -0.43 -6.39
C ASP A 77 -25.35 0.17 -6.70
N GLY A 78 -25.39 1.37 -7.29
CA GLY A 78 -24.22 2.18 -7.59
C GLY A 78 -23.54 2.75 -6.35
N ALA A 79 -22.45 3.49 -6.56
CA ALA A 79 -21.63 4.04 -5.47
C ALA A 79 -22.43 4.89 -4.44
N CYS A 80 -23.55 5.48 -4.85
CA CYS A 80 -24.40 6.34 -4.01
C CYS A 80 -25.24 5.59 -2.98
N CYS A 81 -25.75 4.40 -3.31
CA CYS A 81 -26.73 3.66 -2.48
C CYS A 81 -26.19 2.33 -1.95
N ARG A 82 -25.09 1.81 -2.51
CA ARG A 82 -24.51 0.51 -2.13
C ARG A 82 -24.20 0.35 -0.65
N SER A 83 -23.82 1.43 0.04
CA SER A 83 -23.54 1.36 1.48
C SER A 83 -24.79 1.11 2.35
N ILE A 84 -25.99 1.25 1.77
CA ILE A 84 -27.30 1.11 2.41
C ILE A 84 -27.89 -0.28 2.13
N SER A 85 -27.75 -0.74 0.89
CA SER A 85 -28.33 -1.98 0.36
C SER A 85 -27.41 -3.21 0.52
N ASP A 86 -26.11 -3.07 0.28
CA ASP A 86 -25.11 -4.11 0.54
C ASP A 86 -24.77 -4.09 2.03
N LYS A 87 -25.44 -4.96 2.80
CA LYS A 87 -25.24 -5.12 4.25
C LYS A 87 -23.78 -5.39 4.62
N GLY A 88 -22.97 -5.91 3.69
CA GLY A 88 -21.53 -6.12 3.87
C GLY A 88 -20.66 -4.90 3.58
N ARG A 89 -21.18 -3.80 3.04
CA ARG A 89 -20.38 -2.62 2.61
C ARG A 89 -20.72 -1.32 3.31
N HIS A 90 -21.31 -1.40 4.49
CA HIS A 90 -21.42 -0.24 5.36
C HIS A 90 -20.02 0.29 5.75
N LYS A 91 -19.88 1.62 5.92
CA LYS A 91 -18.58 2.31 6.08
C LYS A 91 -17.66 1.69 7.15
N PRO A 92 -18.13 1.32 8.36
CA PRO A 92 -17.31 0.63 9.36
C PRO A 92 -16.68 -0.68 8.86
N ASN A 93 -17.43 -1.50 8.12
CA ASN A 93 -16.92 -2.76 7.60
C ASN A 93 -15.89 -2.52 6.48
N MET A 94 -16.12 -1.52 5.62
CA MET A 94 -15.20 -1.18 4.54
C MET A 94 -13.79 -0.82 5.05
N LYS A 95 -13.70 -0.13 6.18
CA LYS A 95 -12.42 0.21 6.84
C LYS A 95 -11.60 -1.03 7.26
N THR A 96 -12.27 -2.16 7.50
CA THR A 96 -11.60 -3.43 7.86
C THR A 96 -10.91 -4.11 6.68
N TYR A 97 -11.26 -3.75 5.44
CA TYR A 97 -10.63 -4.27 4.22
C TYR A 97 -9.40 -3.46 3.78
N THR A 98 -8.92 -2.54 4.61
CA THR A 98 -7.68 -1.80 4.33
C THR A 98 -6.54 -2.79 4.14
N GLN A 99 -5.91 -2.75 2.97
CA GLN A 99 -4.74 -3.55 2.65
C GLN A 99 -3.61 -2.63 2.23
N ASP A 100 -2.52 -2.64 2.97
CA ASP A 100 -1.30 -1.99 2.54
C ASP A 100 -0.52 -2.93 1.62
N ARG A 101 -0.78 -2.79 0.31
CA ARG A 101 -0.11 -3.57 -0.73
C ARG A 101 1.41 -3.39 -0.74
N ARG A 102 1.93 -2.31 -0.13
CA ARG A 102 3.37 -2.03 -0.06
C ARG A 102 4.12 -3.15 0.63
N ALA A 103 3.50 -3.84 1.60
CA ALA A 103 4.11 -5.02 2.23
C ALA A 103 4.44 -6.12 1.20
N TYR A 104 3.62 -6.24 0.15
CA TYR A 104 3.74 -7.27 -0.87
C TYR A 104 4.73 -6.78 -1.95
N GLU A 105 4.53 -5.55 -2.41
CA GLU A 105 5.34 -4.92 -3.46
C GLU A 105 6.81 -4.76 -3.04
N HIS A 106 7.06 -4.55 -1.75
CA HIS A 106 8.40 -4.39 -1.20
C HIS A 106 8.92 -5.63 -0.50
N TRP A 107 8.26 -6.79 -0.62
CA TRP A 107 8.76 -8.05 -0.06
C TRP A 107 9.12 -7.90 1.43
N ALA A 108 8.24 -7.23 2.18
CA ALA A 108 8.50 -6.88 3.57
C ALA A 108 8.12 -8.03 4.50
N ASP A 109 8.96 -8.25 5.50
CA ASP A 109 8.65 -9.16 6.60
C ASP A 109 7.57 -8.56 7.52
N GLY A 110 7.13 -9.36 8.50
CA GLY A 110 6.14 -8.98 9.49
C GLY A 110 4.74 -9.52 9.16
N ASP A 111 3.90 -9.56 10.20
CA ASP A 111 2.52 -10.02 10.04
C ASP A 111 1.67 -8.93 9.37
N PHE A 112 1.71 -8.93 8.03
CA PHE A 112 0.99 -7.96 7.21
C PHE A 112 -0.52 -7.99 7.48
N ASN A 113 -1.08 -9.14 7.85
CA ASN A 113 -2.51 -9.26 8.09
C ASN A 113 -2.87 -8.59 9.42
N ALA A 114 -2.11 -8.83 10.49
CA ALA A 114 -2.27 -8.11 11.74
C ALA A 114 -2.06 -6.60 11.56
N ALA A 115 -1.02 -6.19 10.84
CA ALA A 115 -0.73 -4.79 10.58
C ALA A 115 -1.88 -4.11 9.83
N ASN A 116 -2.37 -4.70 8.74
CA ASN A 116 -3.51 -4.22 7.97
C ASN A 116 -4.80 -4.09 8.82
N ARG A 117 -5.07 -5.09 9.68
CA ARG A 117 -6.22 -5.06 10.58
C ARG A 117 -6.10 -3.94 11.62
N LEU A 118 -4.91 -3.73 12.18
CA LEU A 118 -4.66 -2.66 13.14
C LEU A 118 -4.83 -1.28 12.49
N MET A 119 -4.35 -1.08 11.27
CA MET A 119 -4.63 0.15 10.50
C MET A 119 -6.14 0.41 10.36
N GLY A 120 -6.94 -0.65 10.20
CA GLY A 120 -8.40 -0.58 10.20
C GLY A 120 -8.99 -0.11 11.54
N GLU A 121 -8.40 -0.50 12.68
CA GLU A 121 -8.81 -0.01 14.01
C GLU A 121 -8.53 1.48 14.18
N PHE A 122 -7.36 1.97 13.74
CA PHE A 122 -7.07 3.42 13.72
C PHE A 122 -8.15 4.19 12.95
N GLN A 123 -8.59 3.72 11.79
CA GLN A 123 -9.63 4.39 11.01
C GLN A 123 -11.01 4.41 11.68
N LYS A 124 -11.26 3.52 12.66
CA LYS A 124 -12.53 3.47 13.42
C LYS A 124 -12.51 4.42 14.62
N THR A 125 -11.36 4.98 14.97
CA THR A 125 -11.21 5.87 16.14
C THR A 125 -12.11 7.10 16.04
N ASN A 126 -12.61 7.52 17.20
CA ASN A 126 -13.29 8.80 17.32
C ASN A 126 -12.30 9.95 17.14
N ASN A 127 -12.83 11.14 16.87
CA ASN A 127 -11.99 12.32 16.76
C ASN A 127 -11.34 12.64 18.11
N ILE A 128 -10.01 12.62 18.14
CA ILE A 128 -9.20 12.91 19.33
C ILE A 128 -8.13 13.94 18.97
N LYS A 129 -7.47 14.47 19.99
CA LYS A 129 -6.40 15.46 19.81
C LYS A 129 -5.18 14.79 19.17
N CYS A 130 -4.82 15.22 17.96
CA CYS A 130 -3.63 14.75 17.27
C CYS A 130 -2.37 15.07 18.09
N PRO A 131 -1.47 14.09 18.35
CA PRO A 131 -0.25 14.34 19.11
C PRO A 131 0.74 15.25 18.38
N ILE A 132 0.62 15.37 17.06
CA ILE A 132 1.54 16.15 16.21
C ILE A 132 1.11 17.61 16.08
N CYS A 133 -0.15 17.87 15.68
CA CYS A 133 -0.63 19.23 15.42
C CYS A 133 -1.65 19.76 16.43
N GLY A 134 -2.07 18.95 17.42
CA GLY A 134 -3.05 19.34 18.43
C GLY A 134 -4.48 19.50 17.92
N LYS A 135 -4.77 19.30 16.63
CA LYS A 135 -6.13 19.38 16.06
C LYS A 135 -6.94 18.15 16.43
N ILE A 136 -8.24 18.34 16.67
CA ILE A 136 -9.20 17.25 16.89
C ILE A 136 -9.54 16.62 15.53
N ALA A 137 -9.15 15.36 15.33
CA ALA A 137 -9.37 14.63 14.09
C ALA A 137 -9.34 13.11 14.35
N SER A 138 -9.82 12.31 13.40
CA SER A 138 -9.60 10.85 13.46
C SER A 138 -8.13 10.54 13.23
N MET A 139 -7.59 9.54 13.94
CA MET A 139 -6.21 9.11 13.75
C MET A 139 -6.09 8.10 12.61
N THR A 140 -4.94 8.12 11.97
CA THR A 140 -4.49 7.11 11.02
C THR A 140 -3.21 6.47 11.55
N ALA A 141 -2.94 5.26 11.04
CA ALA A 141 -1.71 4.53 11.33
C ALA A 141 -0.58 5.07 10.46
N ASP A 142 0.46 5.62 11.08
CA ASP A 142 1.72 5.98 10.43
C ASP A 142 2.79 4.91 10.66
N HIS A 143 3.48 4.51 9.60
CA HIS A 143 4.59 3.59 9.67
C HIS A 143 5.81 4.28 10.29
N ILE A 144 6.30 3.75 11.42
CA ILE A 144 7.52 4.26 12.10
C ILE A 144 8.72 4.11 11.17
N GLY A 145 8.98 2.87 10.71
CA GLY A 145 9.92 2.56 9.64
C GLY A 145 9.18 2.41 8.30
N PRO A 146 9.44 3.24 7.28
CA PRO A 146 8.75 3.11 6.00
C PRO A 146 9.08 1.78 5.29
N ILE A 147 8.05 1.05 4.88
CA ILE A 147 8.18 -0.25 4.18
C ILE A 147 9.07 -0.14 2.93
N SER A 148 8.99 0.99 2.21
CA SER A 148 9.79 1.24 1.01
C SER A 148 11.30 1.34 1.27
N LEU A 149 11.72 1.39 2.52
CA LEU A 149 13.13 1.38 2.95
C LEU A 149 13.58 -0.01 3.46
N GLY A 150 12.70 -1.02 3.39
CA GLY A 150 12.99 -2.38 3.84
C GLY A 150 12.49 -2.74 5.25
N PHE A 151 11.85 -1.81 5.95
CA PHE A 151 11.26 -2.06 7.27
C PHE A 151 10.07 -3.03 7.20
N SER A 152 9.88 -3.82 8.25
CA SER A 152 8.82 -4.82 8.34
C SER A 152 7.45 -4.17 8.50
N HIS A 153 6.42 -4.75 7.87
CA HIS A 153 5.02 -4.36 8.08
C HIS A 153 4.46 -5.02 9.34
N ARG A 154 4.85 -4.47 10.50
CA ARG A 154 4.46 -4.97 11.83
C ARG A 154 3.20 -4.28 12.36
N PRO A 155 2.41 -4.91 13.25
CA PRO A 155 1.23 -4.29 13.87
C PRO A 155 1.61 -3.27 14.95
N LYS A 156 2.38 -2.25 14.57
CA LYS A 156 2.80 -1.14 15.43
C LYS A 156 2.96 0.12 14.60
N PHE A 157 2.28 1.19 15.03
CA PHE A 157 2.17 2.44 14.28
C PHE A 157 2.20 3.64 15.22
N ASN A 158 2.60 4.78 14.69
CA ASN A 158 2.42 6.05 15.38
C ASN A 158 1.04 6.64 15.02
N PRO A 159 0.25 7.12 16.00
CA PRO A 159 -0.98 7.84 15.73
C PRO A 159 -0.72 9.21 15.13
N MET A 160 -1.26 9.44 13.94
CA MET A 160 -1.21 10.76 13.30
C MET A 160 -2.55 11.08 12.66
N CYS A 161 -3.00 12.33 12.68
CA CYS A 161 -4.17 12.69 11.86
C CYS A 161 -3.80 12.64 10.37
N LEU A 162 -4.82 12.49 9.50
CA LEU A 162 -4.62 12.32 8.05
C LEU A 162 -3.74 13.42 7.43
N SER A 163 -3.93 14.68 7.81
CA SER A 163 -3.15 15.80 7.26
C SER A 163 -1.68 15.75 7.71
N CYS A 164 -1.41 15.38 8.95
CA CYS A 164 -0.05 15.22 9.44
C CYS A 164 0.64 14.01 8.80
N ASN A 165 -0.06 12.88 8.69
CA ASN A 165 0.47 11.67 8.06
C ASN A 165 0.82 11.94 6.58
N SER A 166 -0.11 12.56 5.84
CA SER A 166 0.14 13.00 4.45
C SER A 166 1.32 13.99 4.35
N ALA A 167 1.46 14.92 5.29
CA ALA A 167 2.57 15.87 5.32
C ALA A 167 3.92 15.22 5.69
N LYS A 168 3.92 14.17 6.54
CA LYS A 168 5.11 13.36 6.85
C LYS A 168 5.53 12.57 5.62
N ASN A 169 4.57 11.97 4.92
CA ASN A 169 4.81 11.15 3.74
C ASN A 169 5.89 10.10 4.03
N ASN A 170 7.02 10.14 3.31
CA ASN A 170 8.11 9.19 3.46
C ASN A 170 9.19 9.65 4.46
N ARG A 171 8.99 10.79 5.14
CA ARG A 171 10.02 11.39 5.99
C ARG A 171 10.34 10.45 7.14
N PHE A 172 11.61 10.05 7.20
CA PHE A 172 12.16 9.22 8.24
C PHE A 172 13.02 10.08 9.17
N THR A 173 12.55 10.29 10.38
CA THR A 173 13.14 11.22 11.36
C THR A 173 14.07 10.51 12.32
N TYR A 174 14.90 11.27 13.03
CA TYR A 174 15.75 10.72 14.08
C TYR A 174 14.93 10.10 15.22
N SER A 175 13.76 10.68 15.54
CA SER A 175 12.84 10.11 16.51
C SER A 175 12.32 8.74 16.07
N ASP A 176 12.04 8.55 14.77
CA ASP A 176 11.62 7.24 14.24
C ASP A 176 12.75 6.22 14.40
N VAL A 177 14.00 6.61 14.13
CA VAL A 177 15.19 5.76 14.31
C VAL A 177 15.34 5.31 15.77
N LEU A 178 15.25 6.24 16.72
CA LEU A 178 15.34 5.92 18.15
C LEU A 178 14.23 4.95 18.61
N GLN A 179 13.00 5.17 18.15
CA GLN A 179 11.88 4.27 18.45
C GLN A 179 12.12 2.87 17.89
N LEU A 180 12.66 2.75 16.67
CA LEU A 180 12.96 1.46 16.06
C LEU A 180 14.06 0.71 16.82
N ILE A 181 15.10 1.40 17.30
CA ILE A 181 16.16 0.80 18.13
C ILE A 181 15.59 0.32 19.47
N GLU A 182 14.72 1.11 20.10
CA GLU A 182 14.08 0.73 21.36
C GLU A 182 13.17 -0.50 21.18
N ASP A 183 12.41 -0.54 20.09
CA ASP A 183 11.55 -1.67 19.74
C ASP A 183 12.37 -2.95 19.49
N GLU A 184 13.49 -2.82 18.78
CA GLU A 184 14.42 -3.92 18.55
C GLU A 184 15.06 -4.42 19.86
N ALA A 185 15.42 -3.52 20.77
CA ALA A 185 15.94 -3.88 22.09
C ALA A 185 14.90 -4.64 22.96
N LYS A 186 13.61 -4.46 22.69
CA LYS A 186 12.50 -5.23 23.28
C LYS A 186 12.26 -6.59 22.59
N GLY A 187 13.06 -6.92 21.58
CA GLY A 187 12.96 -8.17 20.81
C GLY A 187 12.01 -8.11 19.63
N GLU A 188 11.53 -6.93 19.22
CA GLU A 188 10.69 -6.81 18.02
C GLU A 188 11.53 -6.90 16.73
N SER A 189 11.01 -7.59 15.71
CA SER A 189 11.59 -7.57 14.37
C SER A 189 11.15 -6.31 13.63
N VAL A 190 12.01 -5.29 13.62
CA VAL A 190 11.69 -3.98 13.03
C VAL A 190 12.02 -3.87 11.54
N ILE A 191 13.00 -4.64 11.07
CA ILE A 191 13.57 -4.60 9.72
C ILE A 191 13.43 -5.98 9.06
N SER A 192 13.17 -5.99 7.75
CA SER A 192 13.13 -7.24 6.99
C SER A 192 14.53 -7.81 6.82
N TRP A 193 14.66 -9.14 6.72
CA TRP A 193 15.94 -9.83 6.68
C TRP A 193 16.89 -9.29 5.60
N HIS A 194 16.35 -8.91 4.44
CA HIS A 194 17.12 -8.44 3.27
C HIS A 194 17.65 -7.01 3.42
N SER A 195 17.19 -6.27 4.43
CA SER A 195 17.64 -4.91 4.73
C SER A 195 18.30 -4.82 6.12
N LYS A 196 18.48 -5.96 6.80
CA LYS A 196 19.01 -6.01 8.15
C LYS A 196 20.46 -5.54 8.22
N ASP A 197 21.34 -6.02 7.34
CA ASP A 197 22.76 -5.68 7.39
C ASP A 197 23.00 -4.17 7.28
N ILE A 198 22.31 -3.48 6.36
CA ILE A 198 22.46 -2.02 6.21
C ILE A 198 21.89 -1.24 7.40
N TRP A 199 20.81 -1.73 8.03
CA TRP A 199 20.26 -1.14 9.25
C TRP A 199 21.24 -1.27 10.42
N GLU A 200 21.82 -2.46 10.63
CA GLU A 200 22.80 -2.71 11.69
C GLU A 200 24.04 -1.81 11.57
N LEU A 201 24.53 -1.61 10.35
CA LEU A 201 25.70 -0.76 10.08
C LEU A 201 25.48 0.72 10.45
N LEU A 202 24.23 1.21 10.41
CA LEU A 202 23.94 2.65 10.44
C LEU A 202 23.09 3.11 11.62
N LYS A 203 22.26 2.25 12.22
CA LYS A 203 21.25 2.67 13.21
C LYS A 203 21.85 3.45 14.39
N ASN A 204 23.06 3.06 14.82
CA ASN A 204 23.76 3.70 15.95
C ASN A 204 24.59 4.92 15.54
N GLU A 205 24.79 5.17 14.25
CA GLU A 205 25.55 6.30 13.70
C GLU A 205 24.69 7.57 13.58
N VAL A 206 23.37 7.41 13.47
CA VAL A 206 22.44 8.54 13.34
C VAL A 206 22.28 9.28 14.67
N LYS A 207 22.43 10.61 14.64
CA LYS A 207 22.23 11.55 15.76
C LYS A 207 21.33 12.74 15.42
N THR A 208 20.98 12.94 14.15
CA THR A 208 20.19 14.10 13.67
C THR A 208 19.19 13.71 12.59
N ASP A 209 18.20 14.57 12.31
CA ASP A 209 17.24 14.36 11.22
C ASP A 209 17.89 14.37 9.83
N ASP A 210 18.95 15.16 9.63
CA ASP A 210 19.71 15.15 8.37
C ASP A 210 20.41 13.81 8.16
N GLN A 211 20.99 13.25 9.22
CA GLN A 211 21.58 11.90 9.20
C GLN A 211 20.51 10.82 9.01
N ALA A 212 19.32 10.96 9.61
CA ALA A 212 18.20 10.04 9.40
C ALA A 212 17.71 10.08 7.93
N LYS A 213 17.70 11.26 7.32
CA LYS A 213 17.45 11.42 5.88
C LYS A 213 18.52 10.75 5.04
N THR A 214 19.80 10.91 5.36
CA THR A 214 20.89 10.19 4.66
C THR A 214 20.75 8.68 4.79
N LEU A 215 20.49 8.18 6.00
CA LEU A 215 20.16 6.78 6.26
C LEU A 215 19.00 6.31 5.36
N SER A 216 17.91 7.09 5.29
CA SER A 216 16.76 6.72 4.45
C SER A 216 17.12 6.55 2.98
N ASN A 217 17.99 7.40 2.43
CA ASN A 217 18.44 7.30 1.04
C ASN A 217 19.32 6.07 0.81
N ILE A 218 20.17 5.74 1.77
CA ILE A 218 21.04 4.56 1.74
C ILE A 218 20.19 3.28 1.79
N MET A 219 19.27 3.19 2.74
CA MET A 219 18.35 2.06 2.87
C MET A 219 17.48 1.89 1.62
N LEU A 220 16.96 2.99 1.06
CA LEU A 220 16.23 2.94 -0.21
C LEU A 220 17.07 2.37 -1.35
N THR A 221 18.33 2.80 -1.45
CA THR A 221 19.27 2.32 -2.48
C THR A 221 19.54 0.83 -2.30
N CYS A 222 19.77 0.39 -1.07
CA CYS A 222 19.98 -1.02 -0.75
C CYS A 222 18.74 -1.87 -1.10
N HIS A 223 17.57 -1.46 -0.62
CA HIS A 223 16.31 -2.15 -0.85
C HIS A 223 15.97 -2.27 -2.35
N GLN A 224 16.20 -1.23 -3.13
CA GLN A 224 15.96 -1.29 -4.57
C GLN A 224 16.96 -2.19 -5.30
N ASN A 225 18.21 -2.29 -4.85
CA ASN A 225 19.15 -3.27 -5.38
C ASN A 225 18.72 -4.70 -5.02
N VAL A 226 18.19 -4.95 -3.82
CA VAL A 226 17.57 -6.24 -3.44
C VAL A 226 16.41 -6.59 -4.38
N LEU A 227 15.47 -5.66 -4.60
CA LEU A 227 14.36 -5.89 -5.53
C LEU A 227 14.82 -6.17 -6.96
N LYS A 228 15.92 -5.54 -7.40
CA LYS A 228 16.54 -5.84 -8.70
C LYS A 228 17.13 -7.26 -8.73
N ILE A 229 17.80 -7.70 -7.66
CA ILE A 229 18.30 -9.08 -7.54
C ILE A 229 17.13 -10.07 -7.59
N PHE A 230 16.05 -9.83 -6.85
CA PHE A 230 14.87 -10.69 -6.86
C PHE A 230 14.23 -10.75 -8.24
N SER A 231 14.12 -9.64 -8.94
CA SER A 231 13.63 -9.60 -10.33
C SER A 231 14.50 -10.45 -11.26
N ILE A 232 15.84 -10.34 -11.18
CA ILE A 232 16.76 -11.15 -11.99
C ILE A 232 16.58 -12.64 -11.69
N ILE A 233 16.51 -13.03 -10.41
CA ILE A 233 16.27 -14.42 -10.00
C ILE A 233 14.92 -14.90 -10.57
N TYR A 234 13.85 -14.14 -10.34
CA TYR A 234 12.51 -14.47 -10.81
C TYR A 234 12.47 -14.73 -12.32
N HIS A 235 13.07 -13.86 -13.14
CA HIS A 235 13.12 -14.03 -14.59
C HIS A 235 13.95 -15.24 -15.05
N ASN A 236 14.90 -15.71 -14.23
CA ASN A 236 15.78 -16.82 -14.60
C ASN A 236 15.35 -18.18 -14.02
N THR A 237 14.59 -18.19 -12.92
CA THR A 237 14.26 -19.42 -12.17
C THR A 237 12.78 -19.59 -11.88
N GLY A 238 11.95 -18.60 -12.19
CA GLY A 238 10.54 -18.61 -11.82
C GLY A 238 10.29 -18.33 -10.34
N LYS A 239 9.12 -18.74 -9.83
CA LYS A 239 8.58 -18.29 -8.54
C LYS A 239 9.05 -19.10 -7.33
N GLU A 240 9.33 -20.39 -7.53
CA GLU A 240 9.40 -21.36 -6.40
C GLU A 240 10.46 -21.01 -5.37
N PHE A 241 11.68 -20.68 -5.81
CA PHE A 241 12.74 -20.29 -4.87
C PHE A 241 12.36 -19.05 -4.05
N LEU A 242 11.84 -18.00 -4.70
CA LEU A 242 11.55 -16.73 -4.03
C LEU A 242 10.33 -16.79 -3.10
N LYS A 243 9.38 -17.70 -3.33
CA LYS A 243 8.21 -17.90 -2.45
C LYS A 243 8.59 -18.13 -0.99
N ARG A 244 9.80 -18.62 -0.72
CA ARG A 244 10.30 -18.85 0.65
C ARG A 244 10.49 -17.58 1.48
N TYR A 245 10.61 -16.43 0.83
CA TYR A 245 10.76 -15.11 1.48
C TYR A 245 9.42 -14.39 1.64
N LEU A 246 8.34 -15.04 1.24
CA LEU A 246 6.98 -14.57 1.38
C LEU A 246 6.35 -15.30 2.56
N ASN A 247 5.54 -14.59 3.34
CA ASN A 247 4.84 -15.14 4.51
C ASN A 247 3.32 -15.21 4.26
N PRO A 248 2.84 -15.85 3.17
CA PRO A 248 1.44 -15.79 2.75
C PRO A 248 0.48 -16.45 3.76
N GLU A 249 0.98 -17.30 4.65
CA GLU A 249 0.24 -17.93 5.74
C GLU A 249 -0.39 -16.93 6.70
N PHE A 250 0.16 -15.71 6.83
CA PHE A 250 -0.48 -14.67 7.64
C PHE A 250 -1.90 -14.35 7.16
N ALA A 251 -2.21 -14.55 5.86
CA ALA A 251 -3.56 -14.37 5.34
C ALA A 251 -4.60 -15.29 5.99
N MET A 252 -4.18 -16.45 6.52
CA MET A 252 -5.05 -17.50 7.07
C MET A 252 -5.52 -17.22 8.50
N PHE A 253 -5.09 -16.13 9.13
CA PHE A 253 -5.53 -15.78 10.48
C PHE A 253 -6.70 -14.78 10.47
N ASP A 254 -7.72 -15.01 11.28
CA ASP A 254 -8.57 -13.94 11.78
C ASP A 254 -7.83 -13.22 12.90
N VAL A 255 -7.62 -11.91 12.75
CA VAL A 255 -6.88 -11.09 13.71
C VAL A 255 -7.83 -10.07 14.32
N ARG A 256 -7.86 -10.05 15.64
CA ARG A 256 -8.63 -9.09 16.44
C ARG A 256 -7.73 -8.45 17.49
N PHE A 257 -8.18 -7.30 17.97
CA PHE A 257 -7.48 -6.54 18.99
C PHE A 257 -8.36 -6.37 20.21
N ASP A 258 -7.79 -6.63 21.38
CA ASP A 258 -8.34 -6.23 22.66
C ASP A 258 -7.47 -5.10 23.24
N LYS A 259 -8.08 -4.23 24.07
CA LYS A 259 -7.41 -3.07 24.70
C LYS A 259 -6.70 -2.14 23.71
N PHE A 260 -7.27 -1.96 22.51
CA PHE A 260 -6.76 -1.00 21.56
C PHE A 260 -6.99 0.43 22.07
N ASP A 261 -5.89 1.16 22.28
CA ASP A 261 -5.89 2.60 22.45
C ASP A 261 -5.06 3.21 21.32
N SER A 262 -5.69 4.07 20.54
CA SER A 262 -5.05 4.71 19.39
C SER A 262 -3.87 5.59 19.75
N LEU A 263 -3.78 6.11 20.98
CA LEU A 263 -2.65 6.93 21.43
C LEU A 263 -1.55 6.13 22.12
N ASP A 264 -1.88 4.93 22.61
CA ASP A 264 -0.96 4.08 23.36
C ASP A 264 -1.21 2.59 23.08
N LEU A 265 -0.36 2.00 22.22
CA LEU A 265 -0.45 0.58 21.90
C LEU A 265 0.22 -0.33 22.94
N SER A 266 0.76 0.19 24.06
CA SER A 266 1.50 -0.62 25.05
C SER A 266 0.68 -1.73 25.70
N LYS A 267 -0.65 -1.56 25.77
CA LYS A 267 -1.59 -2.53 26.35
C LYS A 267 -2.31 -3.38 25.29
N LEU A 268 -2.01 -3.17 24.01
CA LEU A 268 -2.67 -3.86 22.90
C LEU A 268 -2.47 -5.37 23.02
N VAL A 269 -3.57 -6.12 22.97
CA VAL A 269 -3.53 -7.58 22.92
C VAL A 269 -3.98 -8.02 21.53
N ILE A 270 -3.11 -8.76 20.83
CA ILE A 270 -3.40 -9.32 19.51
C ILE A 270 -3.94 -10.74 19.67
N ILE A 271 -5.19 -10.95 19.26
CA ILE A 271 -5.85 -12.25 19.28
C ILE A 271 -5.84 -12.80 17.84
N LYS A 272 -5.20 -13.96 17.63
CA LYS A 272 -5.11 -14.61 16.31
C LYS A 272 -5.76 -15.98 16.37
N ASN A 273 -6.69 -16.23 15.45
CA ASN A 273 -7.33 -17.54 15.27
C ASN A 273 -7.14 -17.99 13.83
N VAL A 274 -6.82 -19.27 13.61
CA VAL A 274 -6.79 -19.82 12.25
C VAL A 274 -8.21 -19.79 11.69
N LEU A 275 -8.37 -19.27 10.48
CA LEU A 275 -9.64 -19.20 9.77
C LEU A 275 -9.42 -19.67 8.33
N ASP A 276 -9.76 -20.93 8.09
CA ASP A 276 -9.77 -21.49 6.75
C ASP A 276 -11.07 -21.11 6.03
N SER A 277 -10.94 -20.30 4.97
CA SER A 277 -12.06 -19.91 4.12
C SER A 277 -11.57 -19.60 2.71
N LYS A 278 -12.47 -19.75 1.72
CA LYS A 278 -12.20 -19.38 0.33
C LYS A 278 -11.71 -17.94 0.17
N ASN A 279 -12.20 -17.03 1.02
CA ASN A 279 -11.75 -15.64 1.02
C ASN A 279 -10.29 -15.53 1.49
N LYS A 280 -9.91 -16.21 2.58
CA LYS A 280 -8.52 -16.20 3.04
C LYS A 280 -7.57 -16.81 2.02
N GLU A 281 -7.94 -17.93 1.40
CA GLU A 281 -7.13 -18.55 0.35
C GLU A 281 -7.01 -17.63 -0.88
N SER A 282 -8.08 -16.93 -1.27
CA SER A 282 -8.02 -15.91 -2.33
C SER A 282 -7.08 -14.76 -1.97
N ASN A 283 -7.10 -14.29 -0.72
CA ASN A 283 -6.20 -13.22 -0.27
C ASN A 283 -4.73 -13.66 -0.24
N LYS A 284 -4.47 -14.90 0.16
CA LYS A 284 -3.15 -15.55 0.10
C LYS A 284 -2.63 -15.62 -1.34
N ASN A 285 -3.47 -16.06 -2.29
CA ASN A 285 -3.12 -16.10 -3.71
C ASN A 285 -2.90 -14.70 -4.29
N ARG A 286 -3.70 -13.72 -3.87
CA ARG A 286 -3.52 -12.30 -4.22
C ARG A 286 -2.18 -11.76 -3.71
N TYR A 287 -1.80 -12.07 -2.48
CA TYR A 287 -0.51 -11.68 -1.89
C TYR A 287 0.65 -12.17 -2.76
N LEU A 288 0.65 -13.47 -3.10
CA LEU A 288 1.67 -14.06 -3.96
C LEU A 288 1.69 -13.38 -5.34
N ARG A 289 0.52 -13.26 -5.98
CA ARG A 289 0.40 -12.66 -7.31
C ARG A 289 0.97 -11.23 -7.34
N ILE A 290 0.52 -10.35 -6.43
CA ILE A 290 0.97 -8.96 -6.37
C ILE A 290 2.47 -8.86 -6.09
N SER A 291 3.03 -9.73 -5.24
CA SER A 291 4.46 -9.70 -4.92
C SER A 291 5.34 -9.96 -6.16
N PHE A 292 4.92 -10.89 -7.04
CA PHE A 292 5.63 -11.17 -8.28
C PHE A 292 5.34 -10.16 -9.41
N GLU A 293 4.09 -9.70 -9.56
CA GLU A 293 3.75 -8.60 -10.49
C GLU A 293 4.57 -7.35 -10.16
N ALA A 294 4.78 -7.06 -8.86
CA ALA A 294 5.60 -5.94 -8.44
C ALA A 294 7.07 -6.08 -8.86
N LEU A 295 7.62 -7.29 -9.01
CA LEU A 295 8.98 -7.49 -9.54
C LEU A 295 9.05 -7.23 -11.05
N GLU A 296 8.01 -7.60 -11.80
CA GLU A 296 7.88 -7.32 -13.23
C GLU A 296 7.75 -5.81 -13.46
N ASP A 297 6.83 -5.16 -12.74
CA ASP A 297 6.67 -3.70 -12.72
C ASP A 297 7.95 -3.01 -12.24
N PHE A 298 8.69 -3.65 -11.33
CA PHE A 298 9.96 -3.12 -10.85
C PHE A 298 10.96 -3.01 -12.00
N ASP A 299 11.11 -4.08 -12.76
CA ASP A 299 12.07 -4.22 -13.86
C ASP A 299 11.71 -3.38 -15.09
N ALA A 300 10.41 -3.31 -15.42
CA ALA A 300 9.91 -2.57 -16.58
C ALA A 300 10.12 -1.05 -16.47
N LYS A 301 10.32 -0.52 -15.26
CA LYS A 301 10.50 0.91 -15.04
C LYS A 301 11.90 1.39 -15.43
N ILE A 302 11.99 2.06 -16.57
CA ILE A 302 13.24 2.57 -17.16
C ILE A 302 13.82 3.83 -16.51
N ASN A 303 13.03 4.62 -15.77
CA ASN A 303 13.43 5.93 -15.25
C ASN A 303 13.69 5.95 -13.73
N ARG A 304 14.21 4.86 -13.17
CA ARG A 304 14.56 4.79 -11.74
C ARG A 304 15.81 5.64 -11.45
N LYS A 305 15.69 6.57 -10.50
CA LYS A 305 16.78 7.43 -10.04
C LYS A 305 17.59 6.74 -8.93
N THR A 306 18.21 5.61 -9.24
CA THR A 306 18.95 4.81 -8.27
C THR A 306 20.18 4.17 -8.92
N LYS A 307 21.29 4.17 -8.18
CA LYS A 307 22.49 3.45 -8.61
C LYS A 307 22.33 1.96 -8.33
N PHE A 308 22.43 1.16 -9.40
CA PHE A 308 22.43 -0.29 -9.30
C PHE A 308 23.87 -0.83 -9.29
N TYR A 309 24.14 -1.75 -8.38
CA TYR A 309 25.45 -2.37 -8.17
C TYR A 309 25.51 -3.80 -8.72
N ILE A 310 24.59 -4.15 -9.63
CA ILE A 310 24.44 -5.52 -10.16
C ILE A 310 25.72 -6.03 -10.82
N GLU A 311 26.46 -5.20 -11.55
CA GLU A 311 27.71 -5.62 -12.20
C GLU A 311 28.78 -6.08 -11.19
N LEU A 312 28.80 -5.52 -9.96
CA LEU A 312 29.74 -5.92 -8.91
C LEU A 312 29.48 -7.36 -8.41
N ILE A 313 28.23 -7.81 -8.48
CA ILE A 313 27.76 -9.08 -7.92
C ILE A 313 27.25 -10.04 -9.02
N LYS A 314 27.56 -9.74 -10.28
CA LYS A 314 27.02 -10.46 -11.44
C LYS A 314 27.37 -11.95 -11.44
N SER A 315 28.64 -12.28 -11.17
CA SER A 315 29.08 -13.67 -11.05
C SER A 315 28.37 -14.40 -9.91
N ASP A 316 28.18 -13.73 -8.78
CA ASP A 316 27.48 -14.28 -7.62
C ASP A 316 26.00 -14.54 -7.95
N ILE A 317 25.34 -13.66 -8.72
CA ILE A 317 23.94 -13.85 -9.16
C ILE A 317 23.82 -15.03 -10.12
N ILE A 318 24.74 -15.17 -11.08
CA ILE A 318 24.75 -16.31 -12.02
C ILE A 318 24.87 -17.62 -11.22
N GLU A 319 25.80 -17.66 -10.26
CA GLU A 319 25.99 -18.83 -9.39
C GLU A 319 24.71 -19.16 -8.59
N ILE A 320 24.02 -18.15 -8.04
CA ILE A 320 22.74 -18.34 -7.35
C ILE A 320 21.70 -18.96 -8.29
N VAL A 321 21.58 -18.45 -9.52
CA VAL A 321 20.65 -18.98 -10.52
C VAL A 321 20.96 -20.43 -10.87
N ASP A 322 22.24 -20.78 -11.03
CA ASP A 322 22.68 -22.14 -11.35
C ASP A 322 22.41 -23.12 -10.20
N LEU A 323 22.64 -22.68 -8.95
CA LEU A 323 22.29 -23.43 -7.75
C LEU A 323 20.79 -23.72 -7.69
N ILE A 324 19.94 -22.72 -7.94
CA ILE A 324 18.48 -22.89 -7.95
C ILE A 324 18.05 -23.87 -9.05
N LYS A 325 18.57 -23.71 -10.28
CA LYS A 325 18.28 -24.62 -11.39
C LYS A 325 18.74 -26.05 -11.13
N SER A 326 19.76 -26.22 -10.29
CA SER A 326 20.28 -27.53 -9.86
C SER A 326 19.54 -28.11 -8.65
N GLY A 327 18.49 -27.45 -8.15
CA GLY A 327 17.71 -27.88 -6.98
C GLY A 327 18.42 -27.67 -5.64
N LYS A 328 19.48 -26.86 -5.60
CA LYS A 328 20.30 -26.59 -4.42
C LYS A 328 19.85 -25.33 -3.68
N ASP A 329 18.57 -25.28 -3.34
CA ASP A 329 17.93 -24.07 -2.78
C ASP A 329 18.53 -23.61 -1.44
N ILE A 330 19.11 -24.51 -0.65
CA ILE A 330 19.76 -24.15 0.63
C ILE A 330 21.08 -23.40 0.35
N GLU A 331 21.90 -23.92 -0.56
CA GLU A 331 23.15 -23.28 -0.99
C GLU A 331 22.87 -21.91 -1.62
N ALA A 332 21.83 -21.84 -2.47
CA ALA A 332 21.39 -20.59 -3.09
C ALA A 332 20.92 -19.53 -2.08
N ASP A 333 20.19 -19.91 -1.03
CA ASP A 333 19.75 -18.98 0.04
C ASP A 333 20.93 -18.43 0.85
N VAL A 334 21.86 -19.30 1.25
CA VAL A 334 23.07 -18.88 1.97
C VAL A 334 23.87 -17.88 1.13
N LYS A 335 24.05 -18.19 -0.16
CA LYS A 335 24.77 -17.32 -1.11
C LYS A 335 24.03 -16.00 -1.35
N LEU A 336 22.71 -16.01 -1.52
CA LEU A 336 21.91 -14.79 -1.68
C LEU A 336 22.05 -13.85 -0.48
N LYS A 337 21.94 -14.38 0.74
CA LYS A 337 22.14 -13.61 1.98
C LYS A 337 23.55 -13.02 2.05
N ALA A 338 24.58 -13.79 1.70
CA ALA A 338 25.95 -13.30 1.65
C ALA A 338 26.14 -12.18 0.61
N VAL A 339 25.51 -12.29 -0.55
CA VAL A 339 25.53 -11.25 -1.61
C VAL A 339 24.86 -9.96 -1.15
N ILE A 340 23.69 -10.06 -0.49
CA ILE A 340 22.98 -8.89 0.04
C ILE A 340 23.79 -8.19 1.14
N LYS A 341 24.47 -8.96 2.00
CA LYS A 341 25.39 -8.40 2.99
C LYS A 341 26.56 -7.65 2.34
N LYS A 342 27.26 -8.28 1.40
CA LYS A 342 28.36 -7.66 0.63
C LYS A 342 27.92 -6.39 -0.09
N LEU A 343 26.71 -6.40 -0.67
CA LEU A 343 26.10 -5.24 -1.29
C LEU A 343 25.85 -4.11 -0.26
N SER A 344 25.32 -4.45 0.92
CA SER A 344 25.07 -3.49 2.00
C SER A 344 26.36 -2.79 2.45
N GLU A 345 27.43 -3.57 2.68
CA GLU A 345 28.75 -3.06 3.04
C GLU A 345 29.34 -2.12 1.96
N LYS A 346 29.16 -2.48 0.69
CA LYS A 346 29.60 -1.64 -0.43
C LYS A 346 28.86 -0.30 -0.47
N ILE A 347 27.52 -0.34 -0.36
CA ILE A 347 26.69 0.87 -0.39
C ILE A 347 27.00 1.76 0.82
N TYR A 348 27.14 1.18 2.01
CA TYR A 348 27.56 1.88 3.22
C TYR A 348 28.89 2.63 3.01
N THR A 349 29.91 1.92 2.51
CA THR A 349 31.24 2.51 2.28
C THR A 349 31.17 3.66 1.27
N GLU A 350 30.34 3.54 0.24
CA GLU A 350 30.25 4.57 -0.80
C GLU A 350 29.47 5.81 -0.37
N MET A 351 28.38 5.63 0.39
CA MET A 351 27.40 6.69 0.66
C MET A 351 27.42 7.27 2.07
N TRP A 352 28.08 6.61 3.03
CA TRP A 352 28.17 7.06 4.42
C TRP A 352 29.60 7.32 4.90
N SER A 353 30.55 6.47 4.50
CA SER A 353 31.94 6.56 4.95
C SER A 353 32.80 7.56 4.15
N ASN A 354 32.29 8.05 3.01
CA ASN A 354 32.87 9.15 2.22
C ASN A 354 32.02 10.40 2.38
#